data_AF-A0A8T1I945-F1
#
_entry.id   AF-A0A8T1I945-F1
#
_cell.length_a   1.000
_cell.length_b   1.000
_cell.length_c   1.000
_cell.angle_alpha   90.00
_cell.angle_beta   90.00
_cell.angle_gamma   90.00
#
_symmetry.space_group_name_H-M   'P 1'
#
loop_
_entity.id
_entity.type
_entity.pdbx_description
1 polymer ?
#
loop_
_entity_poly.entity_id
_entity_poly.type
_entity_poly.pdbx_seq_one_letter_code
_entity_poly.pdbx_strand_id
1 'polypeptide(L)'
;MMPPHRSPLKRLSLSPPVWKDQLRQRCLQRLKRDRSQLLAKLRRPGARTSVSEEIQRLVAHEQHEASLSSSSTASVDDLLLMGRLKESDYLEIVHALEDALRQETEEEKDEEEELRLAEHMAELEDAELEAMLAGMDLMDEPQQPQQLSAQEQQQEFMSVLCPILLEDFQDKIVNAFMTHRDSCCADPTFEKKTMLDNGADVLCIKCAHCGCDHALP
;
A
#
# COMPACT_ATOMS: atom_id res chain seq x y z
N MET A 1 -68.85 12.65 17.26
CA MET A 1 -68.15 11.37 17.46
C MET A 1 -66.79 11.47 16.81
N MET A 2 -65.71 11.41 17.60
CA MET A 2 -64.32 11.55 17.13
C MET A 2 -63.76 10.17 16.74
N PRO A 3 -62.86 10.09 15.73
CA PRO A 3 -62.29 8.83 15.28
C PRO A 3 -61.31 8.25 16.32
N PRO A 4 -61.10 6.92 16.34
CA PRO A 4 -60.22 6.29 17.30
C PRO A 4 -58.77 6.67 17.06
N HIS A 5 -58.08 7.00 18.16
CA HIS A 5 -56.66 7.29 18.22
C HIS A 5 -55.83 6.18 17.55
N ARG A 6 -55.11 6.53 16.48
CA ARG A 6 -53.98 5.73 15.99
C ARG A 6 -52.91 5.72 17.08
N SER A 7 -52.52 4.53 17.53
CA SER A 7 -51.42 4.33 18.45
C SER A 7 -50.09 4.81 17.84
N PRO A 8 -49.13 5.30 18.65
CA PRO A 8 -47.88 5.85 18.14
C PRO A 8 -47.09 4.75 17.41
N LEU A 9 -46.70 5.02 16.17
CA LEU A 9 -45.70 4.21 15.47
C LEU A 9 -44.45 4.17 16.36
N LYS A 10 -44.13 3.00 16.92
CA LYS A 10 -42.85 2.75 17.58
C LYS A 10 -41.78 3.10 16.55
N ARG A 11 -41.08 4.22 16.75
CA ARG A 11 -39.85 4.53 16.02
C ARG A 11 -38.88 3.39 16.32
N LEU A 12 -38.78 2.46 15.38
CA LEU A 12 -37.68 1.50 15.31
C LEU A 12 -36.41 2.36 15.24
N SER A 13 -35.49 2.16 16.18
CA SER A 13 -34.19 2.82 16.11
C SER A 13 -33.58 2.52 14.75
N LEU A 14 -33.17 3.56 14.03
CA LEU A 14 -32.46 3.42 12.75
C LEU A 14 -31.06 2.81 12.96
N SER A 15 -30.62 2.69 14.21
CA SER A 15 -29.40 2.01 14.62
C SER A 15 -29.57 0.48 14.51
N PRO A 16 -28.58 -0.23 13.95
CA PRO A 16 -28.52 -1.68 14.02
C PRO A 16 -28.74 -2.18 15.46
N PRO A 17 -29.38 -3.34 15.64
CA PRO A 17 -29.50 -3.94 16.96
C PRO A 17 -28.13 -4.12 17.62
N VAL A 18 -28.00 -3.75 18.90
CA VAL A 18 -26.73 -3.81 19.67
C VAL A 18 -26.04 -5.18 19.60
N TRP A 19 -26.81 -6.26 19.48
CA TRP A 19 -26.25 -7.61 19.35
C TRP A 19 -25.44 -7.80 18.05
N LYS A 20 -25.80 -7.11 16.95
CA LYS A 20 -25.07 -7.15 15.69
C LYS A 20 -23.70 -6.53 15.85
N ASP A 21 -23.62 -5.39 16.51
CA ASP A 21 -22.34 -4.69 16.74
C ASP A 21 -21.43 -5.48 17.69
N GLN A 22 -22.00 -6.08 18.73
CA GLN A 22 -21.25 -6.99 19.61
C GLN A 22 -20.72 -8.22 18.86
N LEU A 23 -21.54 -8.80 17.96
CA LEU A 23 -21.13 -9.93 17.15
C LEU A 23 -20.02 -9.55 16.17
N ARG A 24 -20.17 -8.42 15.47
CA ARG A 24 -19.15 -7.84 14.58
C ARG A 24 -17.84 -7.64 15.32
N GLN A 25 -17.86 -6.97 16.47
CA GLN A 25 -16.65 -6.72 17.25
C GLN A 25 -15.95 -8.01 17.66
N ARG A 26 -16.71 -9.02 18.11
CA ARG A 26 -16.14 -10.33 18.47
C ARG A 26 -15.54 -11.07 17.28
N CYS A 27 -16.20 -11.03 16.12
CA CYS A 27 -15.67 -11.61 14.89
C CYS A 27 -14.40 -10.90 14.43
N LEU A 28 -14.40 -9.57 14.44
CA LEU A 28 -13.24 -8.77 14.04
C LEU A 28 -12.04 -9.04 14.94
N GLN A 29 -12.22 -9.00 16.27
CA GLN A 29 -11.15 -9.27 17.23
C GLN A 29 -10.55 -10.67 17.06
N ARG A 30 -11.40 -11.67 16.79
CA ARG A 30 -10.95 -13.04 16.50
C ARG A 30 -10.13 -13.07 15.21
N LEU A 31 -10.63 -12.47 14.15
CA LEU A 31 -9.97 -12.43 12.85
C LEU A 31 -8.61 -11.72 12.92
N LYS A 32 -8.52 -10.58 13.64
CA LYS A 32 -7.26 -9.86 13.90
C LYS A 32 -6.24 -10.74 14.62
N ARG A 33 -6.67 -11.44 15.68
CA ARG A 33 -5.81 -12.38 16.41
C ARG A 33 -5.32 -13.52 15.52
N ASP A 34 -6.20 -14.09 14.71
CA ASP A 34 -5.86 -15.25 13.89
C ASP A 34 -4.94 -14.82 12.71
N ARG A 35 -5.17 -13.63 12.11
CA ARG A 35 -4.27 -12.97 11.14
C ARG A 35 -2.88 -12.75 11.74
N SER A 36 -2.79 -12.17 12.94
CA SER A 36 -1.49 -11.88 13.55
C SER A 36 -0.71 -13.16 13.88
N GLN A 37 -1.38 -14.20 14.37
CA GLN A 37 -0.76 -15.51 14.60
C GLN A 37 -0.30 -16.18 13.30
N LEU A 38 -1.12 -16.12 12.25
CA LEU A 38 -0.78 -16.63 10.92
C LEU A 38 0.45 -15.92 10.36
N LEU A 39 0.46 -14.59 10.37
CA LEU A 39 1.60 -13.80 9.89
C LEU A 39 2.86 -14.07 10.71
N ALA A 40 2.76 -14.18 12.04
CA ALA A 40 3.89 -14.52 12.90
C ALA A 40 4.46 -15.93 12.58
N LYS A 41 3.61 -16.89 12.21
CA LYS A 41 4.05 -18.23 11.77
C LYS A 41 4.75 -18.16 10.41
N LEU A 42 4.20 -17.41 9.46
CA LEU A 42 4.75 -17.30 8.10
C LEU A 42 6.07 -16.53 8.05
N ARG A 43 6.26 -15.51 8.90
CA ARG A 43 7.50 -14.73 8.97
C ARG A 43 8.66 -15.48 9.63
N ARG A 44 8.43 -16.63 10.27
CA ARG A 44 9.51 -17.38 10.92
C ARG A 44 10.46 -18.00 9.89
N PRO A 45 11.78 -17.79 10.02
CA PRO A 45 12.77 -18.46 9.17
C PRO A 45 12.62 -19.97 9.28
N GLY A 46 12.38 -20.66 8.17
CA GLY A 46 12.18 -22.11 8.14
C GLY A 46 10.72 -22.59 8.31
N ALA A 47 9.73 -21.70 8.24
CA ALA A 47 8.33 -22.10 8.13
C ALA A 47 8.12 -22.98 6.87
N ARG A 48 7.72 -24.24 7.08
CA ARG A 48 7.47 -25.23 6.01
C ARG A 48 6.00 -25.35 5.64
N THR A 49 5.13 -24.67 6.36
CA THR A 49 3.67 -24.79 6.22
C THR A 49 3.15 -23.73 5.27
N SER A 50 2.33 -24.15 4.31
CA SER A 50 1.69 -23.21 3.38
C SER A 50 0.60 -22.39 4.08
N VAL A 51 0.26 -21.23 3.50
CA VAL A 51 -0.87 -20.40 3.99
C VAL A 51 -2.17 -21.21 4.01
N SER A 52 -2.43 -21.98 2.95
CA SER A 52 -3.64 -22.82 2.84
C SER A 52 -3.72 -23.86 3.96
N GLU A 53 -2.60 -24.50 4.30
CA GLU A 53 -2.52 -25.51 5.36
C GLU A 53 -2.78 -24.92 6.74
N GLU A 54 -2.28 -23.71 7.02
CA GLU A 54 -2.53 -23.03 8.28
C GLU A 54 -3.99 -22.56 8.39
N ILE A 55 -4.58 -22.06 7.29
CA ILE A 55 -6.01 -21.72 7.23
C ILE A 55 -6.88 -22.96 7.51
N GLN A 56 -6.57 -24.09 6.86
CA GLN A 56 -7.29 -25.35 7.12
C GLN A 56 -7.18 -25.79 8.58
N ARG A 57 -6.01 -25.62 9.21
CA ARG A 57 -5.83 -25.92 10.64
C ARG A 57 -6.64 -24.99 11.54
N LEU A 58 -6.73 -23.70 11.23
CA LEU A 58 -7.58 -22.76 11.97
C LEU A 58 -9.06 -23.15 11.88
N VAL A 59 -9.55 -23.46 10.69
CA VAL A 59 -10.94 -23.90 10.47
C VAL A 59 -11.21 -25.22 11.21
N ALA A 60 -10.31 -26.19 11.12
CA ALA A 60 -10.46 -27.48 11.81
C ALA A 60 -10.46 -27.31 13.34
N HIS A 61 -9.62 -26.41 13.86
CA HIS A 61 -9.60 -26.07 15.28
C HIS A 61 -10.93 -25.43 15.73
N GLU A 62 -11.48 -24.49 14.95
CA GLU A 62 -12.79 -23.89 15.25
C GLU A 62 -13.93 -24.91 15.23
N GLN A 63 -13.96 -25.81 14.24
CA GLN A 63 -14.97 -26.88 14.16
C GLN A 63 -14.87 -27.85 15.36
N HIS A 64 -13.66 -28.16 15.79
CA HIS A 64 -13.41 -29.01 16.95
C HIS A 64 -13.81 -28.34 18.27
N GLU A 65 -13.44 -27.07 18.46
CA GLU A 65 -13.86 -26.27 19.62
C GLU A 65 -15.38 -26.12 19.70
N ALA A 66 -16.04 -25.88 18.56
CA ALA A 66 -17.51 -25.83 18.48
C ALA A 66 -18.16 -27.17 18.86
N SER A 67 -17.47 -28.29 18.62
CA SER A 67 -17.95 -29.64 18.97
C SER A 67 -17.70 -30.00 20.44
N LEU A 68 -16.63 -29.49 21.05
CA LEU A 68 -16.28 -29.72 22.45
C LEU A 68 -17.01 -28.78 23.42
N SER A 69 -17.38 -27.58 22.97
CA SER A 69 -18.18 -26.67 23.75
C SER A 69 -19.63 -27.18 23.82
N SER A 70 -20.00 -27.80 24.94
CA SER A 70 -21.40 -28.13 25.26
C SER A 70 -22.28 -26.89 25.50
N SER A 71 -21.68 -25.70 25.48
CA SER A 71 -22.37 -24.41 25.40
C SER A 71 -23.04 -24.27 24.03
N SER A 72 -24.35 -24.05 24.01
CA SER A 72 -25.23 -23.89 22.83
C SER A 72 -24.88 -22.74 21.86
N THR A 73 -23.63 -22.62 21.42
CA THR A 73 -23.25 -21.76 20.31
C THR A 73 -23.54 -22.51 19.01
N ALA A 74 -24.77 -22.35 18.52
CA ALA A 74 -25.17 -22.90 17.23
C ALA A 74 -24.25 -22.37 16.12
N SER A 75 -23.91 -23.21 15.14
CA SER A 75 -23.18 -22.80 13.93
C SER A 75 -23.90 -21.63 13.24
N VAL A 76 -23.18 -20.83 12.45
CA VAL A 76 -23.82 -19.81 11.58
C VAL A 76 -24.88 -20.46 10.69
N ASP A 77 -24.57 -21.64 10.14
CA ASP A 77 -25.51 -22.42 9.34
C ASP A 77 -26.73 -22.86 10.15
N ASP A 78 -26.54 -23.25 11.41
CA ASP A 78 -27.65 -23.59 12.32
C ASP A 78 -28.49 -22.35 12.66
N LEU A 79 -27.87 -21.17 12.83
CA LEU A 79 -28.57 -19.92 13.10
C LEU A 79 -29.41 -19.46 11.91
N LEU A 80 -28.89 -19.63 10.69
CA LEU A 80 -29.62 -19.40 9.44
C LEU A 80 -30.77 -20.40 9.30
N LEU A 81 -30.51 -21.69 9.51
CA LEU A 81 -31.51 -22.76 9.39
C LEU A 81 -32.62 -22.63 10.45
N MET A 82 -32.29 -22.22 11.67
CA MET A 82 -33.26 -21.93 12.73
C MET A 82 -33.95 -20.57 12.56
N GLY A 83 -33.62 -19.79 11.52
CA GLY A 83 -34.18 -18.46 11.27
C GLY A 83 -33.85 -17.42 12.35
N ARG A 84 -32.85 -17.69 13.19
CA ARG A 84 -32.36 -16.78 14.24
C ARG A 84 -31.42 -15.72 13.66
N LEU A 85 -30.81 -16.02 12.52
CA LEU A 85 -30.03 -15.09 11.71
C LEU A 85 -30.67 -15.03 10.32
N LYS A 86 -30.83 -13.83 9.76
CA LYS A 86 -31.26 -13.68 8.37
C LYS A 86 -30.03 -13.64 7.48
N GLU A 87 -30.16 -14.14 6.26
CA GLU A 87 -29.09 -14.05 5.24
C GLU A 87 -28.65 -12.61 4.97
N SER A 88 -29.60 -11.66 4.94
CA SER A 88 -29.29 -10.23 4.83
C SER A 88 -28.45 -9.71 5.99
N ASP A 89 -28.72 -10.18 7.20
CA ASP A 89 -27.96 -9.77 8.39
C ASP A 89 -26.56 -10.39 8.38
N TYR A 90 -26.42 -11.63 7.90
CA TYR A 90 -25.14 -12.29 7.72
C TYR A 90 -24.26 -11.53 6.72
N LEU A 91 -24.79 -11.22 5.53
CA LEU A 91 -24.04 -10.47 4.51
C LEU A 91 -23.64 -9.07 5.00
N GLU A 92 -24.54 -8.37 5.70
CA GLU A 92 -24.25 -7.07 6.32
C GLU A 92 -23.10 -7.17 7.36
N ILE A 93 -23.04 -8.28 8.11
CA ILE A 93 -21.94 -8.53 9.05
C ILE A 93 -20.64 -8.83 8.31
N VAL A 94 -20.67 -9.66 7.27
CA VAL A 94 -19.47 -10.01 6.49
C VAL A 94 -18.88 -8.76 5.83
N HIS A 95 -19.68 -7.95 5.15
CA HIS A 95 -19.19 -6.74 4.50
C HIS A 95 -18.61 -5.73 5.50
N ALA A 96 -19.27 -5.53 6.65
CA ALA A 96 -18.74 -4.66 7.69
C ALA A 96 -17.39 -5.16 8.24
N LEU A 97 -17.17 -6.48 8.31
CA LEU A 97 -15.89 -7.05 8.71
C LEU A 97 -14.82 -6.85 7.64
N GLU A 98 -15.17 -7.04 6.36
CA GLU A 98 -14.26 -6.82 5.23
C GLU A 98 -13.85 -5.34 5.13
N ASP A 99 -14.78 -4.41 5.31
CA ASP A 99 -14.51 -2.97 5.30
C ASP A 99 -13.59 -2.59 6.46
N ALA A 100 -13.85 -3.08 7.67
CA ALA A 100 -13.01 -2.82 8.83
C ALA A 100 -11.58 -3.37 8.66
N LEU A 101 -11.42 -4.52 8.00
CA LEU A 101 -10.10 -5.08 7.70
C LEU A 101 -9.35 -4.30 6.60
N ARG A 102 -10.07 -3.82 5.58
CA ARG A 102 -9.48 -2.95 4.55
C ARG A 102 -8.96 -1.66 5.17
N GLN A 103 -9.80 -1.02 5.98
CA GLN A 103 -9.43 0.21 6.68
C GLN A 103 -8.19 0.02 7.56
N GLU A 104 -8.11 -1.06 8.36
CA GLU A 104 -6.91 -1.35 9.16
C GLU A 104 -5.66 -1.54 8.30
N THR A 105 -5.78 -2.13 7.11
CA THR A 105 -4.65 -2.33 6.20
C THR A 105 -4.21 -1.02 5.54
N GLU A 106 -5.13 -0.09 5.33
CA GLU A 106 -4.82 1.26 4.84
C GLU A 106 -4.16 2.09 5.95
N GLU A 107 -4.69 2.06 7.16
CA GLU A 107 -4.10 2.70 8.34
C GLU A 107 -2.66 2.19 8.61
N GLU A 108 -2.43 0.86 8.55
CA GLU A 108 -1.08 0.28 8.67
C GLU A 108 -0.10 0.82 7.61
N LYS A 109 -0.55 1.12 6.39
CA LYS A 109 0.29 1.66 5.32
C LYS A 109 0.58 3.14 5.50
N ASP A 110 -0.44 3.90 5.90
CA ASP A 110 -0.31 5.33 6.15
C ASP A 110 0.70 5.58 7.29
N GLU A 111 0.65 4.76 8.35
CA GLU A 111 1.63 4.80 9.45
C GLU A 111 3.07 4.48 8.95
N GLU A 112 3.23 3.50 8.06
CA GLU A 112 4.54 3.16 7.48
C GLU A 112 5.07 4.26 6.54
N GLU A 113 4.19 4.95 5.81
CA GLU A 113 4.54 6.10 4.99
C GLU A 113 4.94 7.32 5.83
N GLU A 114 4.18 7.62 6.89
CA GLU A 114 4.51 8.68 7.84
C GLU A 114 5.87 8.44 8.49
N LEU A 115 6.17 7.20 8.89
CA LEU A 115 7.47 6.85 9.46
C LEU A 115 8.62 7.06 8.47
N ARG A 116 8.45 6.68 7.20
CA ARG A 116 9.47 6.91 6.16
C ARG A 116 9.69 8.39 5.87
N LEU A 117 8.63 9.19 5.89
CA LEU A 117 8.73 10.64 5.74
C LEU A 117 9.50 11.27 6.92
N ALA A 118 9.23 10.83 8.14
CA ALA A 118 9.93 11.31 9.33
C ALA A 118 11.43 10.96 9.31
N GLU A 119 11.78 9.74 8.89
CA GLU A 119 13.17 9.33 8.70
C GLU A 119 13.89 10.21 7.67
N HIS A 120 13.25 10.47 6.53
CA HIS A 120 13.84 11.34 5.50
C HIS A 120 14.04 12.78 5.97
N MET A 121 13.12 13.35 6.75
CA MET A 121 13.30 14.68 7.33
C MET A 121 14.48 14.73 8.31
N ALA A 122 14.66 13.68 9.12
CA ALA A 122 15.79 13.60 10.05
C ALA A 122 17.13 13.53 9.29
N GLU A 123 17.21 12.77 8.20
CA GLU A 123 18.42 12.72 7.35
C GLU A 123 18.77 14.09 6.75
N LEU A 124 17.77 14.87 6.34
CA LEU A 124 17.98 16.22 5.81
C LEU A 124 18.47 17.18 6.89
N GLU A 125 17.90 17.13 8.10
CA GLU A 125 18.33 17.93 9.24
C GLU A 125 19.79 17.60 9.63
N ASP A 126 20.16 16.32 9.64
CA ASP A 126 21.53 15.88 9.91
C ASP A 126 22.51 16.38 8.84
N ALA A 127 22.15 16.29 7.55
CA ALA A 127 22.98 16.77 6.45
C ALA A 127 23.16 18.31 6.48
N GLU A 128 22.12 19.07 6.81
CA GLU A 128 22.20 20.53 6.99
C GLU A 128 23.15 20.89 8.14
N LEU A 129 23.04 20.19 9.27
CA LEU A 129 23.90 20.39 10.42
C LEU A 129 25.36 20.06 10.09
N GLU A 130 25.62 18.95 9.38
CA GLU A 130 26.96 18.59 8.91
C GLU A 130 27.56 19.65 7.97
N ALA A 131 26.78 20.20 7.04
CA ALA A 131 27.23 21.27 6.15
C ALA A 131 27.58 22.56 6.91
N MET A 132 26.79 22.92 7.93
CA MET A 132 27.10 24.06 8.80
C MET A 132 28.37 23.84 9.63
N LEU A 133 28.58 22.62 10.15
CA LEU A 133 29.77 22.26 10.92
C LEU A 133 31.03 22.19 10.03
N ALA A 134 30.90 21.72 8.79
CA ALA A 134 32.00 21.69 7.81
C ALA A 134 32.50 23.10 7.44
N GLY A 135 31.63 24.12 7.54
CA GLY A 135 32.01 25.53 7.33
C GLY A 135 32.72 26.19 8.52
N MET A 136 32.83 25.51 9.67
CA MET A 136 33.39 26.07 10.90
C MET A 136 34.81 25.56 11.21
N ASP A 137 35.55 25.07 10.22
CA ASP A 137 36.93 24.61 10.41
C ASP A 137 37.86 25.79 10.74
N LEU A 138 37.90 26.14 12.02
CA LEU A 138 38.78 27.14 12.65
C LEU A 138 40.11 26.45 13.00
N MET A 139 40.89 26.13 11.97
CA MET A 139 42.30 25.73 12.11
C MET A 139 43.10 26.54 11.09
N ASP A 140 43.97 27.39 11.62
CA ASP A 140 44.77 28.45 10.99
C ASP A 140 45.91 27.89 10.11
N GLU A 141 45.89 28.11 8.79
CA GLU A 141 47.13 28.20 7.98
C GLU A 141 46.93 29.09 6.72
N PRO A 142 47.80 30.09 6.46
CA PRO A 142 47.65 30.95 5.29
C PRO A 142 48.42 30.38 4.10
N GLN A 143 47.72 29.75 3.13
CA GLN A 143 48.33 29.53 1.81
C GLN A 143 47.34 29.31 0.65
N GLN A 144 47.31 30.33 -0.21
CA GLN A 144 47.02 30.37 -1.65
C GLN A 144 45.57 30.13 -2.17
N PRO A 145 45.12 30.97 -3.12
CA PRO A 145 43.85 30.78 -3.81
C PRO A 145 43.99 29.67 -4.85
N GLN A 146 43.56 28.45 -4.51
CA GLN A 146 43.32 27.44 -5.53
C GLN A 146 41.91 27.63 -6.09
N GLN A 147 41.88 28.10 -7.33
CA GLN A 147 40.71 28.14 -8.18
C GLN A 147 40.11 26.74 -8.28
N LEU A 148 39.09 26.45 -7.46
CA LEU A 148 38.18 25.34 -7.70
C LEU A 148 37.41 25.68 -8.97
N SER A 149 37.73 24.94 -10.03
CA SER A 149 37.14 25.04 -11.35
C SER A 149 35.62 24.99 -11.27
N ALA A 150 34.96 25.83 -12.07
CA ALA A 150 33.51 25.93 -12.25
C ALA A 150 32.81 24.65 -12.76
N GLN A 151 33.45 23.48 -12.63
CA GLN A 151 33.01 22.19 -13.15
C GLN A 151 32.38 21.32 -12.05
N GLU A 152 32.63 21.58 -10.77
CA GLU A 152 32.04 20.81 -9.65
C GLU A 152 30.67 21.34 -9.20
N GLN A 153 30.39 22.63 -9.38
CA GLN A 153 29.06 23.21 -9.09
C GLN A 153 27.95 22.75 -10.05
N GLN A 154 28.30 22.17 -11.20
CA GLN A 154 27.32 21.62 -12.13
C GLN A 154 26.92 20.17 -11.80
N GLN A 155 27.70 19.47 -10.95
CA GLN A 155 27.47 18.08 -10.61
C GLN A 155 26.56 17.93 -9.37
N GLU A 156 26.59 18.88 -8.43
CA GLU A 156 25.65 18.96 -7.30
C GLU A 156 24.24 19.40 -7.71
N PHE A 157 24.10 20.19 -8.78
CA PHE A 157 22.79 20.60 -9.28
C PHE A 157 22.05 19.49 -10.05
N MET A 158 22.74 18.39 -10.39
CA MET A 158 22.15 17.21 -11.05
C MET A 158 21.71 16.10 -10.10
N SER A 159 22.15 16.09 -8.83
CA SER A 159 21.74 15.04 -7.88
C SER A 159 20.36 15.27 -7.27
N VAL A 160 19.84 16.50 -7.37
CA VAL A 160 18.47 16.87 -7.00
C VAL A 160 17.60 16.92 -8.26
N LEU A 161 17.53 15.80 -8.99
CA LEU A 161 16.49 15.64 -10.00
C LEU A 161 15.14 15.58 -9.26
N CYS A 162 14.42 16.70 -9.32
CA CYS A 162 13.07 16.88 -8.80
C CYS A 162 12.21 15.63 -9.13
N PRO A 163 11.53 15.00 -8.14
CA PRO A 163 10.69 13.82 -8.37
C PRO A 163 9.73 13.98 -9.57
N ILE A 164 9.23 15.20 -9.79
CA ILE A 164 8.36 15.58 -10.90
C ILE A 164 9.03 15.34 -12.26
N LEU A 165 10.33 15.63 -12.41
CA LEU A 165 11.06 15.42 -13.66
C LEU A 165 11.30 13.93 -13.96
N LEU A 166 11.45 13.11 -12.91
CA LEU A 166 11.60 11.66 -13.06
C LEU A 166 10.27 11.00 -13.41
N GLU A 167 9.17 11.45 -12.81
CA GLU A 167 7.81 11.02 -13.14
C GLU A 167 7.45 11.36 -14.59
N ASP A 168 7.68 12.61 -15.02
CA ASP A 168 7.46 13.04 -16.40
C ASP A 168 8.26 12.19 -17.40
N PHE A 169 9.50 11.84 -17.06
CA PHE A 169 10.34 10.99 -17.90
C PHE A 169 9.85 9.54 -17.94
N GLN A 170 9.43 9.00 -16.80
CA GLN A 170 8.86 7.67 -16.70
C GLN A 170 7.57 7.55 -17.53
N ASP A 171 6.68 8.54 -17.43
CA ASP A 171 5.44 8.59 -18.20
C ASP A 171 5.70 8.65 -19.71
N LYS A 172 6.71 9.40 -20.14
CA LYS A 172 7.14 9.44 -21.56
C LYS A 172 7.61 8.07 -22.06
N ILE A 173 8.40 7.35 -21.26
CA ILE A 173 8.86 5.99 -21.61
C ILE A 173 7.68 5.04 -21.74
N VAL A 174 6.78 5.05 -20.75
CA VAL A 174 5.60 4.18 -20.72
C VAL A 174 4.69 4.49 -21.91
N ASN A 175 4.41 5.77 -22.17
CA ASN A 175 3.56 6.18 -23.29
C ASN A 175 4.14 5.77 -24.65
N ALA A 176 5.45 5.94 -24.86
CA ALA A 176 6.08 5.51 -26.11
C ALA A 176 6.04 3.98 -26.28
N PHE A 177 6.24 3.22 -25.19
CA PHE A 177 6.11 1.78 -25.22
C PHE A 177 4.68 1.33 -25.55
N MET A 178 3.67 1.92 -24.92
CA MET A 178 2.27 1.56 -25.17
C MET A 178 1.84 1.94 -26.59
N THR A 179 2.23 3.12 -27.07
CA THR A 179 1.95 3.56 -28.45
C THR A 179 2.57 2.59 -29.47
N HIS A 180 3.78 2.11 -29.22
CA HIS A 180 4.39 1.08 -30.04
C HIS A 180 3.59 -0.22 -30.01
N ARG A 181 3.20 -0.67 -28.81
CA ARG A 181 2.48 -1.93 -28.59
C ARG A 181 1.11 -1.96 -29.28
N ASP A 182 0.45 -0.82 -29.41
CA ASP A 182 -0.81 -0.69 -30.15
C ASP A 182 -0.65 -0.99 -31.66
N SER A 183 0.58 -0.86 -32.18
CA SER A 183 0.89 -1.00 -33.61
C SER A 183 1.77 -2.22 -33.93
N CYS A 184 2.44 -2.81 -32.94
CA CYS A 184 3.39 -3.90 -33.14
C CYS A 184 3.44 -4.85 -31.93
N CYS A 185 3.47 -6.15 -32.19
CA CYS A 185 3.47 -7.20 -31.16
C CYS A 185 4.87 -7.61 -30.66
N ALA A 186 5.94 -7.03 -31.21
CA ALA A 186 7.30 -7.28 -30.76
C ALA A 186 7.69 -6.28 -29.67
N ASP A 187 8.56 -6.66 -28.74
CA ASP A 187 9.03 -5.73 -27.72
C ASP A 187 10.08 -4.76 -28.31
N PRO A 188 9.90 -3.44 -28.15
CA PRO A 188 10.90 -2.47 -28.55
C PRO A 188 12.08 -2.43 -27.57
N THR A 189 13.22 -1.95 -28.04
CA THR A 189 14.43 -1.69 -27.24
C THR A 189 14.68 -0.19 -27.11
N PHE A 190 15.37 0.19 -26.03
CA PHE A 190 15.76 1.59 -25.82
C PHE A 190 17.26 1.76 -26.04
N GLU A 191 17.64 2.77 -26.82
CA GLU A 191 19.03 3.08 -27.12
C GLU A 191 19.32 4.56 -26.86
N LYS A 192 20.39 4.83 -26.13
CA LYS A 192 20.88 6.18 -25.88
C LYS A 192 21.73 6.64 -27.06
N LYS A 193 21.32 7.70 -27.74
CA LYS A 193 22.04 8.29 -28.88
C LYS A 193 22.62 9.64 -28.49
N THR A 194 23.94 9.75 -28.56
CA THR A 194 24.67 11.02 -28.41
C THR A 194 24.59 11.82 -29.70
N MET A 195 23.96 12.99 -29.66
CA MET A 195 23.95 13.89 -30.82
C MET A 195 25.27 14.68 -30.87
N LEU A 196 26.06 14.43 -31.93
CA LEU A 196 27.39 15.02 -32.13
C LEU A 196 27.40 16.55 -32.18
N ASP A 197 26.28 17.20 -32.52
CA ASP A 197 26.20 18.65 -32.71
C ASP A 197 25.85 19.44 -31.43
N ASN A 198 25.35 18.80 -30.36
CA ASN A 198 24.92 19.52 -29.15
C ASN A 198 25.24 18.83 -27.81
N GLY A 199 25.87 17.66 -27.80
CA GLY A 199 26.24 16.95 -26.57
C GLY A 199 25.05 16.46 -25.72
N ALA A 200 23.81 16.70 -26.16
CA ALA A 200 22.62 16.22 -25.51
C ALA A 200 22.39 14.74 -25.85
N ASP A 201 22.25 13.94 -24.79
CA ASP A 201 21.88 12.54 -24.88
C ASP A 201 20.37 12.42 -25.15
N VAL A 202 19.99 11.70 -26.19
CA VAL A 202 18.59 11.44 -26.52
C VAL A 202 18.30 9.95 -26.39
N LEU A 203 17.22 9.58 -25.69
CA LEU A 203 16.77 8.20 -25.61
C LEU A 203 15.87 7.89 -26.79
N CYS A 204 16.16 6.84 -27.55
CA CYS A 204 15.35 6.40 -28.68
C CYS A 204 14.69 5.05 -28.39
N ILE A 205 13.43 4.90 -28.81
CA ILE A 205 12.75 3.61 -28.87
C ILE A 205 12.93 3.01 -30.27
N LYS A 206 13.41 1.77 -30.32
CA LYS A 206 13.70 1.04 -31.56
C LYS A 206 12.97 -0.29 -31.60
N CYS A 207 12.48 -0.69 -32.77
CA CYS A 207 11.90 -2.02 -32.95
C CYS A 207 12.36 -2.64 -34.25
N ALA A 208 13.03 -3.81 -34.15
CA ALA A 208 13.54 -4.53 -35.32
C ALA A 208 12.42 -5.10 -36.21
N HIS A 209 11.20 -5.25 -35.69
CA HIS A 209 10.09 -5.86 -36.41
C HIS A 209 9.30 -4.84 -37.24
N CYS A 210 8.98 -3.67 -36.68
CA CYS A 210 8.23 -2.63 -37.39
C CYS A 210 9.12 -1.50 -37.95
N GLY A 211 10.41 -1.49 -37.61
CA GLY A 211 11.35 -0.46 -38.03
C GLY A 211 11.15 0.89 -37.32
N CYS A 212 10.43 0.91 -36.20
CA CYS A 212 10.28 2.12 -35.38
C CYS A 212 11.66 2.59 -34.91
N ASP A 213 11.94 3.88 -35.06
CA ASP A 213 13.11 4.58 -34.52
C ASP A 213 12.67 5.99 -34.14
N HIS A 214 12.07 6.13 -32.95
CA HIS A 214 11.51 7.38 -32.47
C HIS A 214 12.34 7.91 -31.28
N ALA A 215 12.70 9.18 -31.34
CA ALA A 215 13.38 9.87 -30.26
C ALA A 215 12.35 10.30 -29.19
N LEU A 216 12.60 9.96 -27.93
CA LEU A 216 11.84 10.47 -26.81
C LEU A 216 12.20 11.95 -26.56
N PRO A 217 11.21 12.82 -26.36
CA PRO A 217 11.42 14.24 -26.10
C PRO A 217 11.88 14.57 -24.67
#